data_AF-A0A453LCB6-F1
#
_entry.id   AF-A0A453LCB6-F1
#
_cell.length_a   1.000
_cell.length_b   1.000
_cell.length_c   1.000
_cell.angle_alpha   90.00
_cell.angle_beta   90.00
_cell.angle_gamma   90.00
#
_symmetry.space_group_name_H-M   'P 1'
#
loop_
_entity.id
_entity.type
_entity.pdbx_description
1 polymer ?
#
loop_
_entity_poly.entity_id
_entity_poly.type
_entity_poly.pdbx_seq_one_letter_code
_entity_poly.pdbx_strand_id
1 'polypeptide(L)'
;MASAWRAKTIGPTVPASYVADDRMPSDTKYGFHLFELTAATCVSWLSAHPARSVVFASFGSLSNLDPAEMREVAHGLLDAGRPFLWAVRESESHKLPAGYGDAVAARGGMVVSWCPQLEVLAHPAVGCFLTHCGWNSTSEALVAGVPMVALPQWTDQQMNAKYVEAVWRAGARVRPAAADG
;
A
#
# COMPACT_ATOMS: atom_id res chain seq x y z
N MET A 1 15.64 -25.20 -12.14
CA MET A 1 15.66 -23.72 -12.19
C MET A 1 17.08 -23.14 -12.19
N ALA A 2 17.96 -23.49 -11.25
CA ALA A 2 19.35 -22.98 -11.24
C ALA A 2 20.19 -23.41 -12.45
N SER A 3 20.02 -24.64 -12.95
CA SER A 3 20.76 -25.13 -14.14
C SER A 3 20.24 -24.59 -15.47
N ALA A 4 18.94 -24.26 -15.55
CA ALA A 4 18.32 -23.77 -16.79
C ALA A 4 18.46 -22.26 -16.97
N TRP A 5 18.32 -21.48 -15.88
CA TRP A 5 18.25 -20.02 -15.96
C TRP A 5 19.43 -19.31 -15.27
N ARG A 6 20.25 -20.04 -14.50
CA ARG A 6 21.35 -19.48 -13.69
C ARG A 6 20.93 -18.32 -12.76
N ALA A 7 19.63 -18.25 -12.42
CA ALA A 7 19.07 -17.19 -11.60
C ALA A 7 19.65 -17.22 -10.17
N LYS A 8 19.93 -16.03 -9.62
CA LYS A 8 20.41 -15.82 -8.25
C LYS A 8 19.45 -14.87 -7.53
N THR A 9 19.05 -15.24 -6.32
CA THR A 9 18.24 -14.38 -5.45
C THR A 9 19.13 -13.34 -4.78
N ILE A 10 18.86 -12.06 -5.02
CA ILE A 10 19.65 -10.93 -4.52
C ILE A 10 18.81 -9.92 -3.70
N GLY A 11 17.54 -10.26 -3.45
CA GLY A 11 16.58 -9.37 -2.79
C GLY A 11 16.35 -9.67 -1.30
N PRO A 12 15.41 -8.95 -0.68
CA PRO A 12 14.58 -7.89 -1.28
C PRO A 12 15.43 -6.64 -1.62
N THR A 13 15.21 -6.05 -2.80
CA THR A 13 15.91 -4.83 -3.25
C THR A 13 15.23 -3.58 -2.70
N VAL A 14 15.20 -3.49 -1.37
CA VAL A 14 14.77 -2.33 -0.59
C VAL A 14 16.01 -1.64 0.01
N PRO A 15 15.94 -0.34 0.35
CA PRO A 15 17.09 0.35 0.96
C PRO A 15 17.55 -0.33 2.25
N ALA A 16 18.87 -0.40 2.46
CA ALA A 16 19.51 -1.15 3.54
C ALA A 16 19.00 -0.79 4.95
N SER A 17 18.62 0.48 5.16
CA SER A 17 18.08 0.96 6.44
C SER A 17 16.81 0.24 6.89
N TYR A 18 16.04 -0.34 5.96
CA TYR A 18 14.79 -1.05 6.26
C TYR A 18 14.98 -2.55 6.52
N VAL A 19 16.15 -3.11 6.25
CA VAL A 19 16.45 -4.55 6.45
C VAL A 19 17.47 -4.78 7.56
N ALA A 20 17.67 -3.78 8.43
CA ALA A 20 18.64 -3.80 9.53
C ALA A 20 20.06 -4.16 9.06
N ASP A 21 20.44 -3.67 7.87
CA ASP A 21 21.78 -3.81 7.32
C ASP A 21 22.58 -2.51 7.44
N ASP A 22 23.40 -2.43 8.48
CA ASP A 22 24.18 -1.23 8.80
C ASP A 22 25.40 -1.01 7.88
N ARG A 23 25.62 -1.87 6.88
CA ARG A 23 26.76 -1.74 5.96
C ARG A 23 26.63 -0.54 5.01
N MET A 24 25.42 0.00 4.82
CA MET A 24 25.16 1.17 3.98
C MET A 24 24.23 2.18 4.67
N PRO A 25 24.71 2.95 5.67
CA PRO A 25 23.85 3.82 6.49
C PRO A 25 23.12 4.94 5.72
N SER A 26 23.65 5.34 4.56
CA SER A 26 23.04 6.37 3.71
C SER A 26 21.90 5.86 2.84
N ASP A 27 21.73 4.53 2.73
CA ASP A 27 20.74 3.89 1.85
C ASP A 27 19.36 3.84 2.53
N THR A 28 18.69 4.99 2.50
CA THR A 28 17.44 5.26 3.25
C THR A 28 16.22 5.49 2.36
N LYS A 29 16.41 5.57 1.05
CA LYS A 29 15.36 5.87 0.07
C LYS A 29 15.76 5.34 -1.31
N TYR A 30 14.77 5.13 -2.17
CA TYR A 30 15.03 4.91 -3.58
C TYR A 30 15.65 6.17 -4.22
N GLY A 31 16.56 5.97 -5.18
CA GLY A 31 17.32 7.05 -5.82
C GLY A 31 16.50 8.00 -6.71
N PHE A 32 15.20 7.72 -6.93
CA PHE A 32 14.30 8.59 -7.69
C PHE A 32 12.86 8.47 -7.16
N HIS A 33 12.12 9.57 -7.23
CA HIS A 33 10.69 9.62 -6.93
C HIS A 33 9.93 10.01 -8.19
N LEU A 34 8.83 9.31 -8.47
CA LEU A 34 8.03 9.53 -9.68
C LEU A 34 7.10 10.75 -9.58
N PHE A 35 6.87 11.28 -8.37
CA PHE A 35 5.92 12.35 -8.09
C PHE A 35 6.40 13.23 -6.91
N GLU A 36 5.79 14.39 -6.72
CA GLU A 36 6.09 15.31 -5.61
C GLU A 36 5.78 14.68 -4.25
N LEU A 37 6.71 14.86 -3.30
CA LEU A 37 6.65 14.22 -1.98
C LEU A 37 5.76 15.02 -1.03
N THR A 38 4.71 14.40 -0.49
CA THR A 38 3.98 14.93 0.69
C THR A 38 4.48 14.32 2.01
N ALA A 39 5.75 13.88 2.03
CA ALA A 39 6.36 13.10 3.10
C ALA A 39 6.13 13.69 4.51
N ALA A 40 6.45 14.98 4.69
CA ALA A 40 6.29 15.65 5.98
C ALA A 40 4.82 15.65 6.47
N THR A 41 3.87 15.85 5.57
CA THR A 41 2.44 15.86 5.90
C THR A 41 1.94 14.47 6.31
N CYS A 42 2.31 13.44 5.54
CA CYS A 42 1.92 12.05 5.83
C CYS A 42 2.46 11.58 7.19
N VAL A 43 3.76 11.78 7.44
CA VAL A 43 4.42 11.32 8.67
C VAL A 43 3.90 12.06 9.91
N SER A 44 3.72 13.38 9.79
CA SER A 44 3.13 14.18 10.89
C SER A 44 1.73 13.70 11.24
N TRP A 45 0.89 13.45 10.22
CA TRP A 45 -0.47 12.95 10.44
C TRP A 45 -0.49 11.54 11.04
N LEU A 46 0.39 10.64 10.57
CA LEU A 46 0.54 9.30 11.13
C LEU A 46 1.01 9.33 12.59
N SER A 47 1.87 10.28 12.96
CA SER A 47 2.37 10.46 14.34
C SER A 47 1.28 10.84 15.34
N ALA A 48 0.14 11.35 14.87
CA ALA A 48 -1.02 11.67 15.71
C ALA A 48 -1.91 10.45 16.02
N HIS A 49 -1.62 9.29 15.45
CA HIS A 49 -2.44 8.08 15.58
C HIS A 49 -1.76 7.01 16.46
N PRO A 50 -2.54 6.21 17.20
CA PRO A 50 -2.00 5.09 17.97
C PRO A 50 -1.26 4.06 17.11
N ALA A 51 -0.39 3.27 17.74
CA ALA A 51 0.30 2.19 17.06
C ALA A 51 -0.70 1.19 16.43
N ARG A 52 -0.42 0.78 15.19
CA ARG A 52 -1.20 -0.20 14.42
C ARG A 52 -2.68 0.16 14.29
N SER A 53 -3.04 1.44 14.25
CA SER A 53 -4.43 1.87 14.11
C SER A 53 -4.83 2.23 12.68
N VAL A 54 -3.88 2.64 11.85
CA VAL A 54 -4.12 3.22 10.52
C VAL A 54 -4.11 2.17 9.43
N VAL A 55 -5.08 2.23 8.52
CA VAL A 55 -5.04 1.51 7.23
C VAL A 55 -4.29 2.36 6.22
N PHE A 56 -3.17 1.89 5.69
CA PHE A 56 -2.57 2.52 4.52
C PHE A 56 -3.16 1.88 3.25
N ALA A 57 -3.52 2.68 2.25
CA ALA A 57 -4.05 2.21 0.98
C ALA A 57 -3.27 2.79 -0.20
N SER A 58 -2.85 1.93 -1.14
CA SER A 58 -2.19 2.33 -2.39
C SER A 58 -2.31 1.25 -3.46
N PHE A 59 -2.79 1.64 -4.64
CA PHE A 59 -2.92 0.74 -5.80
C PHE A 59 -1.78 0.90 -6.82
N GLY A 60 -0.68 1.53 -6.39
CA GLY A 60 0.53 1.69 -7.20
C GLY A 60 0.46 2.87 -8.16
N SER A 61 1.53 3.04 -8.94
CA SER A 61 1.67 4.16 -9.88
C SER A 61 1.02 3.92 -11.26
N LEU A 62 0.68 2.67 -11.58
CA LEU A 62 0.24 2.27 -12.91
C LEU A 62 -1.17 1.66 -12.96
N SER A 63 -1.69 1.16 -11.84
CA SER A 63 -3.02 0.53 -11.82
C SER A 63 -4.11 1.58 -11.98
N ASN A 64 -5.14 1.25 -12.75
CA ASN A 64 -6.26 2.14 -13.08
C ASN A 64 -7.54 1.48 -12.55
N LEU A 65 -7.96 1.83 -11.33
CA LEU A 65 -9.23 1.36 -10.79
C LEU A 65 -10.36 1.95 -11.63
N ASP A 66 -11.32 1.11 -12.01
CA ASP A 66 -12.51 1.64 -12.66
C ASP A 66 -13.32 2.51 -11.67
N PRO A 67 -14.21 3.41 -12.14
CA PRO A 67 -14.95 4.29 -11.24
C PRO A 67 -15.83 3.55 -10.22
N ALA A 68 -16.33 2.36 -10.54
CA ALA A 68 -17.13 1.57 -9.60
C ALA A 68 -16.23 0.98 -8.51
N GLU A 69 -15.12 0.35 -8.86
CA GLU A 69 -14.13 -0.15 -7.90
C GLU A 69 -13.59 0.96 -7.00
N MET A 70 -13.27 2.12 -7.58
CA MET A 70 -12.80 3.29 -6.83
C MET A 70 -13.83 3.73 -5.78
N ARG A 71 -15.10 3.74 -6.14
CA ARG A 71 -16.21 4.06 -5.23
C ARG A 71 -16.36 3.01 -4.13
N GLU A 72 -16.29 1.72 -4.46
CA GLU A 72 -16.40 0.66 -3.45
C GLU A 72 -15.21 0.66 -2.48
N VAL A 73 -14.00 0.94 -2.95
CA VAL A 73 -12.83 1.13 -2.08
C VAL A 73 -13.03 2.35 -1.17
N ALA A 74 -13.52 3.47 -1.72
CA ALA A 74 -13.78 4.68 -0.97
C ALA A 74 -14.80 4.44 0.17
N HIS A 75 -15.92 3.78 -0.14
CA HIS A 75 -16.90 3.42 0.88
C HIS A 75 -16.36 2.40 1.88
N GLY A 76 -15.67 1.36 1.41
CA GLY A 76 -15.08 0.34 2.27
C GLY A 76 -14.08 0.91 3.29
N LEU A 77 -13.29 1.91 2.90
CA LEU A 77 -12.38 2.62 3.82
C LEU A 77 -13.12 3.42 4.90
N LEU A 78 -14.21 4.11 4.53
CA LEU A 78 -15.05 4.83 5.51
C LEU A 78 -15.79 3.87 6.45
N ASP A 79 -16.36 2.80 5.90
CA ASP A 79 -17.17 1.82 6.62
C ASP A 79 -16.32 0.94 7.56
N ALA A 80 -15.02 0.78 7.28
CA ALA A 80 -14.10 0.11 8.17
C ALA A 80 -14.00 0.78 9.56
N GLY A 81 -14.37 2.07 9.67
CA GLY A 81 -14.34 2.80 10.95
C GLY A 81 -12.94 2.93 11.54
N ARG A 82 -11.91 2.86 10.70
CA ARG A 82 -10.50 3.02 11.07
C ARG A 82 -9.93 4.26 10.40
N PRO A 83 -9.00 4.99 11.05
CA PRO A 83 -8.21 6.00 10.37
C PRO A 83 -7.49 5.38 9.16
N PHE A 84 -7.43 6.11 8.06
CA PHE A 84 -6.75 5.63 6.86
C PHE A 84 -5.96 6.73 6.17
N LEU A 85 -4.85 6.34 5.56
CA LEU A 85 -4.10 7.17 4.62
C LEU A 85 -4.21 6.51 3.24
N TRP A 86 -4.81 7.19 2.28
CA TRP A 86 -4.98 6.68 0.92
C TRP A 86 -4.21 7.51 -0.10
N ALA A 87 -3.23 6.90 -0.75
CA ALA A 87 -2.54 7.49 -1.89
C ALA A 87 -3.37 7.29 -3.17
N VAL A 88 -3.94 8.39 -3.68
CA VAL A 88 -4.73 8.44 -4.93
C VAL A 88 -4.07 9.44 -5.86
N ARG A 89 -3.51 8.95 -6.97
CA ARG A 89 -2.82 9.83 -7.94
C ARG A 89 -3.75 10.93 -8.45
N GLU A 90 -3.19 12.09 -8.75
CA GLU A 90 -3.95 13.23 -9.27
C GLU A 90 -4.74 12.87 -10.54
N SER A 91 -4.16 12.03 -11.41
CA SER A 91 -4.85 11.54 -12.62
C SER A 91 -6.10 10.70 -12.33
N GLU A 92 -6.25 10.16 -11.12
CA GLU A 92 -7.35 9.30 -10.69
C GLU A 92 -8.32 10.02 -9.73
N SER A 93 -7.94 11.19 -9.19
CA SER A 93 -8.68 11.90 -8.15
C SER A 93 -10.11 12.25 -8.59
N HIS A 94 -10.31 12.50 -9.89
CA HIS A 94 -11.60 12.78 -10.52
C HIS A 94 -12.64 11.64 -10.40
N LYS A 95 -12.22 10.42 -10.02
CA LYS A 95 -13.11 9.27 -9.82
C LYS A 95 -13.59 9.13 -8.37
N LEU A 96 -13.04 9.90 -7.44
CA LEU A 96 -13.49 9.87 -6.06
C LEU A 96 -14.97 10.33 -5.98
N PRO A 97 -15.77 9.75 -5.06
CA PRO A 97 -17.14 10.18 -4.87
C PRO A 97 -17.23 11.68 -4.53
N ALA A 98 -18.31 12.33 -4.98
CA ALA A 98 -18.57 13.72 -4.62
C ALA A 98 -18.67 13.87 -3.08
N GLY A 99 -18.01 14.89 -2.52
CA GLY A 99 -17.99 15.14 -1.07
C GLY A 99 -17.12 14.15 -0.28
N TYR A 100 -16.34 13.28 -0.93
CA TYR A 100 -15.53 12.28 -0.23
C TYR A 100 -14.48 12.92 0.70
N GLY A 101 -13.89 14.05 0.31
CA GLY A 101 -12.92 14.77 1.15
C GLY A 101 -13.48 15.18 2.51
N ASP A 102 -14.72 15.67 2.57
CA ASP A 102 -15.37 16.05 3.82
C ASP A 102 -15.67 14.83 4.69
N ALA A 103 -16.12 13.73 4.07
CA ALA A 103 -16.36 12.46 4.75
C ALA A 103 -15.06 11.86 5.34
N VAL A 104 -13.96 11.93 4.59
CA VAL A 104 -12.62 11.52 5.03
C VAL A 104 -12.19 12.33 6.25
N ALA A 105 -12.30 13.66 6.20
CA ALA A 105 -11.93 14.54 7.31
C ALA A 105 -12.74 14.26 8.57
N ALA A 106 -14.06 14.05 8.44
CA ALA A 106 -14.94 13.71 9.56
C ALA A 106 -14.63 12.35 10.22
N ARG A 107 -14.00 11.42 9.48
CA ARG A 107 -13.59 10.10 9.97
C ARG A 107 -12.12 10.02 10.39
N GLY A 108 -11.39 11.14 10.35
CA GLY A 108 -9.97 11.16 10.65
C GLY A 108 -9.17 10.31 9.65
N GLY A 109 -9.50 10.42 8.36
CA GLY A 109 -8.70 9.90 7.26
C GLY A 109 -7.89 10.99 6.55
N MET A 110 -7.02 10.58 5.64
CA MET A 110 -6.24 11.47 4.78
C MET A 110 -6.13 10.87 3.38
N VAL A 111 -6.39 11.68 2.35
CA VAL A 111 -6.13 11.34 0.95
C VAL A 111 -5.01 12.24 0.44
N VAL A 112 -4.00 11.65 -0.20
CA VAL A 112 -2.86 12.38 -0.77
C VAL A 112 -2.62 11.92 -2.20
N SER A 113 -2.07 12.81 -3.04
CA SER A 113 -1.69 12.48 -4.41
C SER A 113 -0.53 11.49 -4.48
N TRP A 114 0.37 11.54 -3.49
CA TRP A 114 1.53 10.67 -3.36
C TRP A 114 2.08 10.68 -1.93
N CYS A 115 2.67 9.57 -1.47
CA CYS A 115 3.36 9.45 -0.17
C CYS A 115 4.63 8.59 -0.27
N PRO A 116 5.64 8.81 0.61
CA PRO A 116 6.84 7.96 0.66
C PRO A 116 6.47 6.59 1.24
N GLN A 117 6.06 5.67 0.36
CA GLN A 117 5.46 4.39 0.75
C GLN A 117 6.29 3.60 1.76
N LEU A 118 7.62 3.52 1.58
CA LEU A 118 8.51 2.86 2.53
C LEU A 118 8.49 3.51 3.92
N GLU A 119 8.55 4.83 4.00
CA GLU A 119 8.48 5.57 5.27
C GLU A 119 7.11 5.40 5.94
N VAL A 120 6.03 5.44 5.13
CA VAL A 120 4.66 5.21 5.61
C VAL A 120 4.52 3.80 6.17
N LEU A 121 4.96 2.77 5.43
CA LEU A 121 4.88 1.37 5.87
C LEU A 121 5.74 1.11 7.12
N ALA A 122 6.88 1.77 7.26
CA ALA A 122 7.72 1.66 8.45
C ALA A 122 7.18 2.43 9.66
N HIS A 123 6.16 3.27 9.48
CA HIS A 123 5.62 4.08 10.56
C HIS A 123 4.79 3.22 11.55
N PRO A 124 5.03 3.31 12.88
CA PRO A 124 4.36 2.45 13.88
C PRO A 124 2.83 2.51 13.90
N ALA A 125 2.25 3.62 13.44
CA ALA A 125 0.80 3.80 13.35
C ALA A 125 0.14 2.92 12.28
N VAL A 126 0.86 2.49 11.24
CA VAL A 126 0.30 1.64 10.17
C VAL A 126 0.05 0.23 10.70
N GLY A 127 -1.21 -0.20 10.64
CA GLY A 127 -1.67 -1.50 11.11
C GLY A 127 -1.85 -2.53 10.00
N CYS A 128 -2.22 -2.08 8.81
CA CYS A 128 -2.31 -2.92 7.62
C CYS A 128 -2.19 -2.10 6.32
N PHE A 129 -1.94 -2.79 5.21
CA PHE A 129 -1.77 -2.21 3.89
C PHE A 129 -2.78 -2.78 2.88
N LEU A 130 -3.75 -1.97 2.45
CA LEU A 130 -4.61 -2.27 1.31
C LEU A 130 -3.84 -2.01 0.02
N THR A 131 -3.54 -3.07 -0.72
CA THR A 131 -2.59 -3.01 -1.83
C THR A 131 -3.02 -3.81 -3.05
N HIS A 132 -2.60 -3.32 -4.21
CA HIS A 132 -2.68 -4.04 -5.47
C HIS A 132 -1.71 -5.24 -5.56
N CYS A 133 -0.82 -5.45 -4.59
CA CYS A 133 0.14 -6.56 -4.58
C CYS A 133 1.14 -6.58 -5.76
N GLY A 134 1.53 -5.42 -6.30
CA GLY A 134 2.72 -5.36 -7.17
C GLY A 134 3.97 -5.82 -6.41
N TRP A 135 4.94 -6.42 -7.09
CA TRP A 135 6.09 -7.04 -6.41
C TRP A 135 6.88 -6.10 -5.50
N ASN A 136 7.09 -4.84 -5.92
CA ASN A 136 7.79 -3.84 -5.12
C ASN A 136 7.01 -3.55 -3.82
N SER A 137 5.74 -3.14 -3.93
CA SER A 137 4.86 -2.90 -2.78
C SER A 137 4.73 -4.12 -1.85
N THR A 138 4.69 -5.32 -2.41
CA THR A 138 4.62 -6.56 -1.63
C THR A 138 5.91 -6.79 -0.86
N SER A 139 7.07 -6.60 -1.49
CA SER A 139 8.38 -6.72 -0.85
C SER A 139 8.57 -5.70 0.26
N GLU A 140 8.18 -4.44 0.03
CA GLU A 140 8.23 -3.36 1.03
C GLU A 140 7.36 -3.69 2.24
N ALA A 141 6.13 -4.18 2.02
CA ALA A 141 5.22 -4.56 3.11
C ALA A 141 5.74 -5.74 3.94
N LEU A 142 6.34 -6.73 3.28
CA LEU A 142 6.97 -7.88 3.96
C LEU A 142 8.16 -7.44 4.81
N VAL A 143 9.02 -6.55 4.29
CA VAL A 143 10.17 -5.99 5.02
C VAL A 143 9.69 -5.17 6.23
N ALA A 144 8.66 -4.34 6.04
CA ALA A 144 8.10 -3.54 7.12
C ALA A 144 7.28 -4.35 8.14
N GLY A 145 7.01 -5.64 7.87
CA GLY A 145 6.19 -6.49 8.74
C GLY A 145 4.72 -6.07 8.80
N VAL A 146 4.20 -5.42 7.75
CA VAL A 146 2.82 -4.92 7.70
C VAL A 146 1.89 -5.92 7.00
N PRO A 147 0.83 -6.40 7.68
CA PRO A 147 -0.16 -7.28 7.05
C PRO A 147 -0.87 -6.64 5.86
N MET A 148 -1.16 -7.42 4.83
CA MET A 148 -1.76 -6.91 3.59
C MET A 148 -3.24 -7.30 3.44
N VAL A 149 -4.03 -6.36 2.91
CA VAL A 149 -5.33 -6.64 2.29
C VAL A 149 -5.12 -6.54 0.79
N ALA A 150 -5.19 -7.68 0.11
CA ALA A 150 -4.82 -7.80 -1.29
C ALA A 150 -6.01 -7.58 -2.23
N LEU A 151 -5.93 -6.54 -3.07
CA LEU A 151 -6.87 -6.24 -4.16
C LEU A 151 -6.11 -6.16 -5.51
N PRO A 152 -5.65 -7.31 -6.04
CA PRO A 152 -4.79 -7.34 -7.23
C PRO A 152 -5.52 -6.91 -8.50
N GLN A 153 -4.81 -6.22 -9.38
CA GLN A 153 -5.36 -5.61 -10.59
C GLN A 153 -4.89 -6.35 -11.86
N TRP A 154 -3.58 -6.52 -12.06
CA TRP A 154 -3.01 -7.06 -13.31
C TRP A 154 -1.61 -7.67 -13.13
N THR A 155 -1.05 -8.25 -14.20
CA THR A 155 0.31 -8.82 -14.25
C THR A 155 0.57 -9.93 -13.22
N ASP A 156 1.56 -9.74 -12.37
CA ASP A 156 2.02 -10.62 -11.29
C ASP A 156 1.15 -10.55 -10.03
N GLN A 157 0.29 -9.54 -9.94
CA GLN A 157 -0.41 -9.17 -8.71
C GLN A 157 -1.35 -10.26 -8.21
N GLN A 158 -2.06 -10.95 -9.11
CA GLN A 158 -2.96 -12.04 -8.74
C GLN A 158 -2.20 -13.22 -8.11
N MET A 159 -0.99 -13.50 -8.62
CA MET A 159 -0.12 -14.53 -8.05
C MET A 159 0.47 -14.06 -6.73
N ASN A 160 1.00 -12.84 -6.65
CA ASN A 160 1.51 -12.26 -5.42
C ASN A 160 0.45 -12.27 -4.31
N ALA A 161 -0.78 -11.84 -4.60
CA ALA A 161 -1.91 -11.89 -3.68
C ALA A 161 -2.22 -13.31 -3.18
N LYS A 162 -2.09 -14.33 -4.05
CA LYS A 162 -2.25 -15.74 -3.66
C LYS A 162 -1.13 -16.18 -2.70
N TYR A 163 0.10 -15.73 -2.91
CA TYR A 163 1.21 -16.01 -1.99
C TYR A 163 1.01 -15.33 -0.65
N VAL A 164 0.62 -14.04 -0.65
CA VAL A 164 0.28 -13.28 0.55
C VAL A 164 -0.77 -14.01 1.40
N GLU A 165 -1.85 -14.45 0.77
CA GLU A 165 -2.95 -15.14 1.45
C GLU A 165 -2.60 -16.56 1.89
N ALA A 166 -2.12 -17.40 0.96
CA ALA A 166 -2.11 -18.84 1.15
C ALA A 166 -0.73 -19.43 1.50
N VAL A 167 0.36 -18.75 1.12
CA VAL A 167 1.73 -19.26 1.29
C VAL A 167 2.40 -18.60 2.49
N TRP A 168 2.57 -17.28 2.45
CA TRP A 168 3.21 -16.51 3.52
C TRP A 168 2.26 -16.23 4.68
N ARG A 169 0.94 -16.28 4.43
CA ARG A 169 -0.10 -15.97 5.42
C ARG A 169 0.12 -14.58 6.04
N ALA A 170 0.56 -13.65 5.21
CA ALA A 170 0.87 -12.26 5.57
C ALA A 170 -0.34 -11.32 5.34
N GLY A 171 -1.51 -11.86 5.03
CA GLY A 171 -2.67 -11.07 4.68
C GLY A 171 -3.86 -11.89 4.21
N ALA A 172 -4.88 -11.19 3.74
CA ALA A 172 -6.08 -11.77 3.14
C ALA A 172 -6.33 -11.16 1.76
N ARG A 173 -6.97 -11.90 0.86
CA ARG A 173 -7.35 -11.41 -0.47
C ARG A 173 -8.82 -11.03 -0.48
N VAL A 174 -9.11 -9.82 -0.99
CA VAL A 174 -10.48 -9.36 -1.21
C VAL A 174 -11.18 -10.35 -2.15
N ARG A 175 -12.41 -10.72 -1.78
CA ARG A 175 -13.26 -11.56 -2.62
C ARG A 175 -14.18 -10.66 -3.45
N PRO A 176 -14.43 -11.00 -4.72
CA PRO A 176 -15.54 -10.41 -5.44
C PRO A 176 -16.84 -10.59 -4.64
N ALA A 177 -17.80 -9.70 -4.84
CA ALA A 177 -19.16 -9.97 -4.40
C ALA A 177 -19.57 -11.37 -4.88
N ALA A 178 -20.22 -12.15 -4.01
CA ALA A 178 -20.87 -13.36 -4.48
C ALA A 178 -21.81 -12.96 -5.62
N ALA A 179 -21.78 -13.69 -6.74
CA ALA A 179 -22.83 -13.50 -7.73
C ALA A 179 -24.14 -13.81 -7.01
N ASP A 180 -25.03 -12.82 -6.94
CA ASP A 180 -26.38 -13.02 -6.43
C ASP A 180 -26.98 -14.19 -7.22
N GLY A 181 -27.26 -15.30 -6.51
CA GLY A 181 -27.90 -16.50 -7.04
C GLY A 181 -29.41 -16.44 -6.90
#